data_AF-A0A7X2TC37-F1
#
_entry.id   AF-A0A7X2TC37-F1
#
_cell.length_a   1.000
_cell.length_b   1.000
_cell.length_c   1.000
_cell.angle_alpha   90.00
_cell.angle_beta   90.00
_cell.angle_gamma   90.00
#
_symmetry.space_group_name_H-M   'P 1'
#
loop_
_entity.id
_entity.type
_entity.pdbx_description
1 polymer ?
#
loop_
_entity_poly.entity_id
_entity_poly.type
_entity_poly.pdbx_seq_one_letter_code
_entity_poly.pdbx_strand_id
1 'polypeptide(L)'
;MLQRKRTATLSALMFALALGGVPIMAQVPYANQTVEATASEPEKVADTKKTEMKKQEKVATPNKVPSKPFDTGFTQEGDDWYYLDHGQKLKNTFLVKEGNLYHFDKEGKRTTGWLQDEGGKTYFFDQEGRSKEGWITDKDISYYLLNGKCVTGWLQIPDTTDWYFFDATGKMMSDYVTPDGYYVDETGKYVDEFGQKQAGDGFSWNKDRSAGTGQISGLEIAGMPAEFFMLSIAGETSGMSNANAPISGDSGRAYGACQFDYRYDLVDFMRFAYKKHPDLWPGFEKYLQYENGDERLRNNTNIGKAFLSAMDVDYETCMTDQLEFVRIRYWDSFQKQMNNAGFDLNARPIAVQAAFLSVNVNCGAQADKFIAAMSPEMSDEAMIRKIYEVRNTTLAAQKVGSKKKGTSARYRHAEPQIALDLLYGYVTIDSTISYGGGVEWNGNPFTTQITTVPAATRVLYEKEETATPSEATPSFVQ
;
A
#
# COMPACT_ATOMS: atom_id res chain seq x y z
N MET A 1 -35.11 -48.77 43.81
CA MET A 1 -35.11 -47.72 42.78
C MET A 1 -35.73 -46.45 43.36
N LEU A 2 -35.16 -45.31 43.00
CA LEU A 2 -35.48 -43.92 43.35
C LEU A 2 -35.14 -43.44 44.78
N GLN A 3 -34.09 -42.62 44.83
CA GLN A 3 -33.59 -41.87 45.97
C GLN A 3 -34.51 -40.73 46.38
N ARG A 4 -34.43 -40.43 47.68
CA ARG A 4 -35.19 -39.44 48.44
C ARG A 4 -34.53 -38.06 48.43
N LYS A 5 -35.41 -37.04 48.45
CA LYS A 5 -35.42 -35.79 49.26
C LYS A 5 -34.33 -34.73 48.98
N ARG A 6 -34.74 -33.56 48.45
CA ARG A 6 -35.12 -32.29 49.13
C ARG A 6 -33.91 -31.57 49.76
N THR A 7 -33.58 -30.35 49.30
CA THR A 7 -33.89 -29.00 49.87
C THR A 7 -32.88 -27.95 49.41
N ALA A 8 -33.38 -26.78 48.96
CA ALA A 8 -33.03 -25.39 49.35
C ALA A 8 -31.53 -24.94 49.26
N THR A 9 -31.13 -23.72 48.90
CA THR A 9 -31.70 -22.37 49.09
C THR A 9 -30.85 -21.38 48.27
N LEU A 10 -31.41 -20.20 47.96
CA LEU A 10 -30.74 -19.01 47.40
C LEU A 10 -29.47 -18.61 48.16
N SER A 11 -28.49 -18.05 47.42
CA SER A 11 -27.77 -16.86 47.89
C SER A 11 -27.34 -16.00 46.70
N ALA A 12 -27.82 -14.75 46.71
CA ALA A 12 -27.40 -13.68 45.82
C ALA A 12 -26.07 -13.10 46.31
N LEU A 13 -25.21 -12.69 45.38
CA LEU A 13 -24.25 -11.62 45.65
C LEU A 13 -24.27 -10.64 44.48
N MET A 14 -24.75 -9.43 44.78
CA MET A 14 -24.62 -8.26 43.92
C MET A 14 -23.15 -7.83 43.83
N PHE A 15 -22.73 -7.39 42.65
CA PHE A 15 -21.96 -6.15 42.54
C PHE A 15 -22.47 -5.36 41.35
N ALA A 16 -22.88 -4.13 41.62
CA ALA A 16 -23.40 -3.16 40.67
C ALA A 16 -22.32 -2.11 40.37
N LEU A 17 -22.31 -1.61 39.13
CA LEU A 17 -22.01 -0.24 38.65
C LEU A 17 -21.75 -0.36 37.13
N ALA A 18 -22.71 -0.05 36.25
CA ALA A 18 -23.05 1.29 35.72
C ALA A 18 -21.85 1.94 34.99
N LEU A 19 -21.95 2.55 33.80
CA LEU A 19 -22.98 2.93 32.85
C LEU A 19 -22.20 3.42 31.61
N GLY A 20 -22.73 3.28 30.40
CA GLY A 20 -22.16 3.95 29.23
C GLY A 20 -22.58 3.33 27.91
N GLY A 21 -23.82 3.64 27.49
CA GLY A 21 -24.34 3.20 26.19
C GLY A 21 -23.64 3.86 25.01
N VAL A 22 -23.58 3.13 23.91
CA VAL A 22 -23.36 3.66 22.55
C VAL A 22 -24.48 3.09 21.68
N PRO A 23 -25.17 3.90 20.86
CA PRO A 23 -26.44 3.56 20.25
C PRO A 23 -26.33 2.47 19.18
N ILE A 24 -27.26 1.52 19.25
CA ILE A 24 -27.60 0.56 18.19
C ILE A 24 -28.31 1.36 17.09
N MET A 25 -27.64 1.58 15.96
CA MET A 25 -28.30 2.06 14.75
C MET A 25 -28.96 0.86 14.07
N ALA A 26 -30.29 0.90 14.06
CA ALA A 26 -31.14 -0.07 13.38
C ALA A 26 -30.80 -0.14 11.88
N GLN A 27 -30.51 -1.34 11.39
CA GLN A 27 -30.49 -1.64 9.96
C GLN A 27 -31.90 -1.46 9.39
N VAL A 28 -32.03 -0.56 8.42
CA VAL A 28 -33.24 -0.43 7.60
C VAL A 28 -33.15 -1.51 6.51
N PRO A 29 -34.12 -2.44 6.39
CA PRO A 29 -34.13 -3.41 5.30
C PRO A 29 -34.53 -2.71 4.00
N TYR A 30 -33.63 -2.71 3.01
CA TYR A 30 -33.97 -2.25 1.66
C TYR A 30 -34.78 -3.33 0.94
N ALA A 31 -35.91 -2.91 0.39
CA ALA A 31 -36.90 -3.74 -0.25
C ALA A 31 -36.40 -4.32 -1.58
N ASN A 32 -36.72 -5.60 -1.79
CA ASN A 32 -36.64 -6.31 -3.06
C ASN A 32 -37.42 -5.56 -4.15
N GLN A 33 -36.75 -5.17 -5.24
CA GLN A 33 -37.40 -4.96 -6.54
C GLN A 33 -36.61 -5.70 -7.61
N THR A 34 -37.16 -6.83 -8.02
CA THR A 34 -36.90 -7.48 -9.31
C THR A 34 -37.21 -6.49 -10.43
N VAL A 35 -36.22 -6.16 -11.25
CA VAL A 35 -36.43 -5.48 -12.53
C VAL A 35 -35.84 -6.33 -13.64
N GLU A 36 -36.74 -6.85 -14.46
CA GLU A 36 -36.49 -7.63 -15.66
C GLU A 36 -35.69 -6.82 -16.68
N ALA A 37 -34.81 -7.53 -17.40
CA ALA A 37 -33.96 -6.99 -18.44
C ALA A 37 -34.79 -6.55 -19.66
N THR A 38 -34.52 -5.34 -20.17
CA THR A 38 -34.75 -5.00 -21.58
C THR A 38 -33.55 -4.25 -22.14
N ALA A 39 -33.16 -4.64 -23.35
CA ALA A 39 -31.96 -4.20 -24.06
C ALA A 39 -32.24 -2.94 -24.90
N SER A 40 -31.24 -2.06 -25.01
CA SER A 40 -31.10 -1.15 -26.16
C SER A 40 -29.63 -0.76 -26.38
N GLU A 41 -29.24 -0.68 -27.67
CA GLU A 41 -27.91 -0.40 -28.21
C GLU A 41 -27.42 1.05 -27.97
N PRO A 42 -26.10 1.34 -28.07
CA PRO A 42 -25.57 2.68 -27.89
C PRO A 42 -25.57 3.52 -29.18
N GLU A 43 -26.17 4.71 -29.12
CA GLU A 43 -26.06 5.75 -30.14
C GLU A 43 -24.79 6.62 -30.01
N LYS A 44 -24.34 7.10 -31.17
CA LYS A 44 -23.13 7.88 -31.44
C LYS A 44 -23.13 9.27 -30.79
N VAL A 45 -21.99 9.69 -30.25
CA VAL A 45 -21.74 11.07 -29.81
C VAL A 45 -21.18 11.90 -30.96
N ALA A 46 -21.85 13.00 -31.28
CA ALA A 46 -21.39 14.04 -32.18
C ALA A 46 -21.00 15.31 -31.40
N ASP A 47 -19.92 15.90 -31.89
CA ASP A 47 -19.20 17.10 -31.49
C ASP A 47 -20.10 18.36 -31.44
N THR A 48 -19.87 19.28 -30.49
CA THR A 48 -20.47 20.62 -30.58
C THR A 48 -19.57 21.73 -30.02
N LYS A 49 -19.45 22.75 -30.86
CA LYS A 49 -18.61 23.95 -30.75
C LYS A 49 -19.01 24.91 -29.63
N LYS A 50 -17.99 25.67 -29.20
CA LYS A 50 -18.03 26.91 -28.41
C LYS A 50 -18.96 27.97 -29.00
N THR A 51 -19.67 28.67 -28.13
CA THR A 51 -20.34 29.95 -28.44
C THR A 51 -19.98 30.98 -27.36
N GLU A 52 -19.53 32.16 -27.81
CA GLU A 52 -19.23 33.37 -27.03
C GLU A 52 -20.50 34.08 -26.51
N MET A 53 -20.40 34.81 -25.39
CA MET A 53 -21.38 35.83 -25.01
C MET A 53 -20.73 37.13 -24.48
N LYS A 54 -20.90 38.18 -25.30
CA LYS A 54 -21.32 39.57 -25.07
C LYS A 54 -20.75 40.48 -23.94
N LYS A 55 -20.35 41.66 -24.43
CA LYS A 55 -20.22 42.99 -23.79
C LYS A 55 -21.49 43.50 -23.10
N GLN A 56 -21.28 44.26 -22.01
CA GLN A 56 -22.06 45.39 -21.47
C GLN A 56 -21.14 46.13 -20.49
N GLU A 57 -21.20 47.42 -20.16
CA GLU A 57 -21.77 48.66 -20.71
C GLU A 57 -21.12 49.79 -19.87
N LYS A 58 -20.97 51.01 -20.43
CA LYS A 58 -20.31 52.16 -19.78
C LYS A 58 -21.24 52.82 -18.76
N VAL A 59 -20.71 53.18 -17.59
CA VAL A 59 -21.25 54.21 -16.68
C VAL A 59 -20.16 55.25 -16.43
N ALA A 60 -20.52 56.54 -16.44
CA ALA A 60 -19.61 57.67 -16.30
C ALA A 60 -19.91 58.51 -15.04
N THR A 61 -18.89 59.28 -14.65
CA THR A 61 -18.81 60.52 -13.82
C THR A 61 -18.32 60.37 -12.36
N PRO A 62 -17.74 61.41 -11.70
CA PRO A 62 -16.98 62.59 -12.17
C PRO A 62 -15.70 62.96 -11.33
N ASN A 63 -14.95 63.95 -11.84
CA ASN A 63 -14.05 64.92 -11.18
C ASN A 63 -12.75 64.48 -10.45
N LYS A 64 -11.64 64.98 -11.01
CA LYS A 64 -10.25 64.88 -10.55
C LYS A 64 -9.90 66.08 -9.67
N VAL A 65 -9.70 65.85 -8.37
CA VAL A 65 -8.99 66.78 -7.46
C VAL A 65 -7.49 66.52 -7.62
N PRO A 66 -6.61 67.54 -7.68
CA PRO A 66 -5.17 67.30 -7.79
C PRO A 66 -4.63 66.89 -6.41
N SER A 67 -4.50 65.59 -6.18
CA SER A 67 -3.81 65.08 -5.00
C SER A 67 -2.30 65.24 -5.17
N LYS A 68 -1.67 65.84 -4.16
CA LYS A 68 -0.22 65.85 -3.88
C LYS A 68 0.38 64.48 -4.24
N PRO A 69 1.57 64.40 -4.87
CA PRO A 69 2.17 63.11 -5.17
C PRO A 69 2.30 62.34 -3.85
N PHE A 70 1.55 61.27 -3.73
CA PHE A 70 1.63 60.43 -2.54
C PHE A 70 2.97 59.70 -2.60
N ASP A 71 3.66 59.66 -1.46
CA ASP A 71 4.89 58.89 -1.34
C ASP A 71 4.53 57.40 -1.51
N THR A 72 4.92 56.85 -2.65
CA THR A 72 4.79 55.41 -2.95
C THR A 72 6.20 54.85 -3.09
N GLY A 73 6.55 53.89 -2.24
CA GLY A 73 7.87 53.28 -2.24
C GLY A 73 8.32 52.73 -0.89
N PHE A 74 9.52 52.15 -0.87
CA PHE A 74 10.14 51.69 0.35
C PHE A 74 10.56 52.88 1.23
N THR A 75 10.29 52.78 2.52
CA THR A 75 10.74 53.73 3.54
C THR A 75 11.30 52.97 4.74
N GLN A 76 12.28 53.56 5.42
CA GLN A 76 12.90 52.99 6.61
C GLN A 76 12.55 53.84 7.82
N GLU A 77 12.08 53.20 8.89
CA GLU A 77 11.84 53.85 10.18
C GLU A 77 12.55 53.04 11.27
N GLY A 78 13.65 53.58 11.81
CA GLY A 78 14.54 52.82 12.68
C GLY A 78 15.21 51.68 11.90
N ASP A 79 15.19 50.47 12.47
CA ASP A 79 15.73 49.27 11.83
C ASP A 79 14.72 48.56 10.91
N ASP A 80 13.46 49.00 10.94
CA ASP A 80 12.37 48.37 10.19
C ASP A 80 12.15 49.04 8.82
N TRP A 81 11.88 48.22 7.81
CA TRP A 81 11.51 48.66 6.47
C TRP A 81 10.02 48.51 6.22
N TYR A 82 9.43 49.47 5.50
CA TYR A 82 8.01 49.53 5.16
C TYR A 82 7.86 49.83 3.66
N TYR A 83 6.71 49.53 3.09
CA TYR A 83 6.32 50.04 1.77
C TYR A 83 5.07 50.90 1.90
N LEU A 84 5.18 52.16 1.45
CA LEU A 84 4.06 53.07 1.34
C LEU A 84 3.40 52.88 -0.02
N ASP A 85 2.09 52.64 -0.01
CA ASP A 85 1.24 52.77 -1.18
C ASP A 85 0.28 53.93 -0.94
N HIS A 86 0.42 54.99 -1.72
CA HIS A 86 -0.33 56.23 -1.55
C HIS A 86 -0.24 56.81 -0.12
N GLY A 87 0.95 56.75 0.50
CA GLY A 87 1.19 57.22 1.87
C GLY A 87 0.69 56.30 2.99
N GLN A 88 0.14 55.11 2.66
CA GLN A 88 -0.28 54.11 3.65
C GLN A 88 0.67 52.91 3.65
N LYS A 89 1.04 52.43 4.85
CA LYS A 89 1.86 51.22 4.99
C LYS A 89 1.08 49.99 4.54
N LEU A 90 1.65 49.19 3.65
CA LEU A 90 1.16 47.84 3.35
C LEU A 90 1.29 46.94 4.59
N LYS A 91 0.28 46.12 4.86
CA LYS A 91 0.20 45.23 6.03
C LYS A 91 -0.43 43.90 5.65
N ASN A 92 0.03 42.81 6.27
CA ASN A 92 -0.43 41.43 6.04
C ASN A 92 -0.58 41.09 4.55
N THR A 93 0.39 41.50 3.73
CA THR A 93 0.27 41.36 2.29
C THR A 93 1.62 41.17 1.61
N PHE A 94 1.55 40.60 0.41
CA PHE A 94 2.67 40.44 -0.47
C PHE A 94 2.74 41.58 -1.49
N LEU A 95 3.94 42.00 -1.84
CA LEU A 95 4.21 42.97 -2.89
C LEU A 95 5.17 42.36 -3.91
N VAL A 96 4.81 42.40 -5.20
CA VAL A 96 5.75 42.12 -6.28
C VAL A 96 6.30 43.45 -6.78
N LYS A 97 7.61 43.66 -6.65
CA LYS A 97 8.30 44.87 -7.11
C LYS A 97 9.60 44.47 -7.79
N GLU A 98 9.78 44.90 -9.03
CA GLU A 98 11.00 44.67 -9.82
C GLU A 98 11.38 43.18 -9.90
N GLY A 99 10.37 42.32 -10.08
CA GLY A 99 10.55 40.87 -10.17
C GLY A 99 10.79 40.16 -8.84
N ASN A 100 10.87 40.89 -7.73
CA ASN A 100 11.04 40.31 -6.39
C ASN A 100 9.72 40.34 -5.63
N LEU A 101 9.44 39.27 -4.87
CA LEU A 101 8.33 39.21 -3.94
C LEU A 101 8.82 39.67 -2.55
N TYR A 102 8.02 40.51 -1.90
CA TYR A 102 8.21 40.98 -0.54
C TYR A 102 6.96 40.66 0.28
N HIS A 103 7.10 40.51 1.59
CA HIS A 103 5.97 40.38 2.50
C HIS A 103 6.06 41.43 3.61
N PHE A 104 4.90 41.95 4.03
CA PHE A 104 4.77 42.89 5.15
C PHE A 104 3.84 42.32 6.21
N ASP A 105 4.28 42.34 7.46
CA ASP A 105 3.53 41.78 8.59
C ASP A 105 2.33 42.66 9.00
N LYS A 106 1.69 42.31 10.13
CA LYS A 106 0.53 43.01 10.69
C LYS A 106 0.80 44.48 11.07
N GLU A 107 2.05 44.81 11.36
CA GLU A 107 2.52 46.16 11.70
C GLU A 107 2.98 46.92 10.45
N GLY A 108 3.15 46.19 9.34
CA GLY A 108 3.61 46.67 8.05
C GLY A 108 5.12 46.58 7.89
N LYS A 109 5.80 45.88 8.80
CA LYS A 109 7.25 45.69 8.73
C LYS A 109 7.56 44.64 7.68
N ARG A 110 8.58 44.92 6.87
CA ARG A 110 9.08 44.01 5.84
C ARG A 110 9.63 42.76 6.51
N THR A 111 9.09 41.62 6.14
CA THR A 111 9.51 40.32 6.65
C THR A 111 10.89 39.95 6.12
N THR A 112 11.72 39.39 6.99
CA THR A 112 12.99 38.74 6.67
C THR A 112 12.97 37.33 7.28
N GLY A 113 13.73 36.40 6.71
CA GLY A 113 13.74 35.00 7.13
C GLY A 113 12.49 34.22 6.72
N TRP A 114 12.16 33.19 7.51
CA TRP A 114 11.07 32.25 7.23
C TRP A 114 9.68 32.87 7.51
N LEU A 115 8.77 32.66 6.57
CA LEU A 115 7.35 32.99 6.70
C LEU A 115 6.50 31.79 6.30
N GLN A 116 5.54 31.39 7.14
CA GLN A 116 4.46 30.52 6.72
C GLN A 116 3.18 31.35 6.55
N ASP A 117 2.56 31.28 5.38
CA ASP A 117 1.29 31.97 5.12
C ASP A 117 0.10 31.21 5.74
N GLU A 118 -1.08 31.84 5.73
CA GLU A 118 -2.32 31.24 6.26
C GLU A 118 -2.75 29.96 5.51
N GLY A 119 -2.25 29.77 4.28
CA GLY A 119 -2.48 28.58 3.47
C GLY A 119 -1.45 27.46 3.71
N GLY A 120 -0.55 27.62 4.69
CA GLY A 120 0.47 26.65 5.06
C GLY A 120 1.72 26.65 4.16
N LYS A 121 1.84 27.57 3.21
CA LYS A 121 3.01 27.67 2.32
C LYS A 121 4.13 28.43 3.01
N THR A 122 5.34 27.88 2.90
CA THR A 122 6.52 28.47 3.53
C THR A 122 7.38 29.20 2.51
N TYR A 123 7.87 30.38 2.87
CA TYR A 123 8.70 31.29 2.08
C TYR A 123 9.96 31.65 2.88
N PHE A 124 11.02 32.08 2.19
CA PHE A 124 12.20 32.65 2.83
C PHE A 124 12.55 34.00 2.18
N PHE A 125 12.73 35.02 3.02
CA PHE A 125 13.11 36.37 2.59
C PHE A 125 14.53 36.71 3.05
N ASP A 126 15.34 37.31 2.19
CA ASP A 126 16.68 37.77 2.57
C ASP A 126 16.66 38.97 3.52
N GLN A 127 17.82 39.48 3.89
CA GLN A 127 17.94 40.64 4.79
C GLN A 127 17.37 41.92 4.16
N GLU A 128 17.34 41.98 2.83
CA GLU A 128 16.66 43.03 2.05
C GLU A 128 15.17 42.73 1.82
N GLY A 129 14.63 41.67 2.42
CA GLY A 129 13.23 41.26 2.36
C GLY A 129 12.77 40.72 1.01
N ARG A 130 13.70 40.36 0.12
CA ARG A 130 13.40 39.75 -1.17
C ARG A 130 13.23 38.25 -1.02
N SER A 131 12.19 37.69 -1.62
CA SER A 131 11.98 36.24 -1.65
C SER A 131 13.15 35.53 -2.31
N LYS A 132 13.61 34.44 -1.69
CA LYS A 132 14.66 33.59 -2.25
C LYS A 132 14.09 32.49 -3.14
N GLU A 133 14.93 32.08 -4.08
CA GLU A 133 14.73 30.96 -5.00
C GLU A 133 15.99 30.07 -4.92
N GLY A 134 15.83 28.76 -5.11
CA GLY A 134 16.90 27.79 -5.07
C GLY A 134 17.31 27.37 -3.66
N TRP A 135 18.57 26.92 -3.53
CA TRP A 135 19.13 26.42 -2.28
C TRP A 135 19.24 27.50 -1.21
N ILE A 136 18.79 27.17 0.01
CA ILE A 136 18.98 27.94 1.23
C ILE A 136 19.61 27.05 2.28
N THR A 137 20.57 27.57 3.03
CA THR A 137 21.11 26.91 4.22
C THR A 137 20.88 27.81 5.42
N ASP A 138 20.16 27.30 6.41
CA ASP A 138 19.87 27.98 7.67
C ASP A 138 20.24 27.04 8.82
N LYS A 139 21.13 27.48 9.71
CA LYS A 139 21.64 26.70 10.86
C LYS A 139 22.09 25.29 10.47
N ASP A 140 22.92 25.20 9.43
CA ASP A 140 23.45 23.94 8.87
C ASP A 140 22.40 22.97 8.31
N ILE A 141 21.17 23.45 8.11
CA ILE A 141 20.10 22.69 7.46
C ILE A 141 19.84 23.27 6.07
N SER A 142 19.85 22.43 5.05
CA SER A 142 19.58 22.82 3.67
C SER A 142 18.09 22.68 3.31
N TYR A 143 17.59 23.63 2.54
CA TYR A 143 16.22 23.74 2.03
C TYR A 143 16.28 24.13 0.54
N TYR A 144 15.19 23.90 -0.19
CA TYR A 144 15.05 24.38 -1.56
C TYR A 144 13.77 25.17 -1.75
N LEU A 145 13.88 26.35 -2.38
CA LEU A 145 12.77 27.22 -2.72
C LEU A 145 12.49 27.11 -4.23
N LEU A 146 11.28 26.71 -4.60
CA LEU A 146 10.84 26.65 -6.00
C LEU A 146 9.59 27.52 -6.20
N ASN A 147 9.65 28.46 -7.13
CA ASN A 147 8.64 29.51 -7.33
C ASN A 147 8.32 30.27 -6.04
N GLY A 148 9.37 30.60 -5.27
CA GLY A 148 9.32 31.31 -4.00
C GLY A 148 8.87 30.49 -2.79
N LYS A 149 8.56 29.20 -2.95
CA LYS A 149 8.00 28.35 -1.89
C LYS A 149 8.95 27.24 -1.48
N CYS A 150 9.00 26.93 -0.19
CA CYS A 150 9.77 25.81 0.33
C CYS A 150 9.22 24.50 -0.20
N VAL A 151 10.11 23.67 -0.72
CA VAL A 151 9.78 22.38 -1.27
C VAL A 151 9.75 21.33 -0.16
N THR A 152 8.78 20.42 -0.25
CA THR A 152 8.69 19.19 0.53
C THR A 152 8.56 18.01 -0.43
N GLY A 153 8.99 16.82 -0.02
CA GLY A 153 9.02 15.62 -0.86
C GLY A 153 10.14 15.65 -1.89
N TRP A 154 9.94 14.91 -3.00
CA TRP A 154 10.93 14.77 -4.05
C TRP A 154 11.03 16.00 -4.96
N LEU A 155 12.25 16.39 -5.29
CA LEU A 155 12.53 17.39 -6.30
C LEU A 155 13.76 17.02 -7.13
N GLN A 156 13.59 17.06 -8.45
CA GLN A 156 14.73 17.18 -9.36
C GLN A 156 15.15 18.64 -9.42
N ILE A 157 16.42 18.93 -9.10
CA ILE A 157 16.89 20.31 -9.17
C ILE A 157 16.85 20.76 -10.64
N PRO A 158 16.20 21.89 -10.96
CA PRO A 158 16.15 22.44 -12.31
C PRO A 158 17.52 22.45 -12.98
N ASP A 159 17.55 22.09 -14.26
CA ASP A 159 18.77 22.03 -15.08
C ASP A 159 19.82 21.00 -14.64
N THR A 160 19.47 20.07 -13.74
CA THR A 160 20.31 18.94 -13.34
C THR A 160 19.59 17.60 -13.51
N THR A 161 20.35 16.50 -13.39
CA THR A 161 19.78 15.14 -13.27
C THR A 161 19.55 14.71 -11.83
N ASP A 162 19.94 15.54 -10.87
CA ASP A 162 20.03 15.18 -9.45
C ASP A 162 18.67 15.34 -8.77
N TRP A 163 18.24 14.30 -8.06
CA TRP A 163 17.04 14.31 -7.24
C TRP A 163 17.40 14.43 -5.77
N TYR A 164 16.56 15.12 -5.00
CA TYR A 164 16.70 15.27 -3.55
C TYR A 164 15.34 15.06 -2.89
N PHE A 165 15.36 14.64 -1.63
CA PHE A 165 14.15 14.48 -0.83
C PHE A 165 14.15 15.45 0.35
N PHE A 166 13.04 16.16 0.52
CA PHE A 166 12.82 17.10 1.60
C PHE A 166 11.71 16.56 2.52
N ASP A 167 11.90 16.63 3.84
CA ASP A 167 10.88 16.16 4.78
C ASP A 167 9.64 17.07 4.83
N ALA A 168 8.68 16.76 5.70
CA ALA A 168 7.45 17.54 5.85
C ALA A 168 7.68 18.99 6.33
N THR A 169 8.86 19.28 6.90
CA THR A 169 9.28 20.63 7.32
C THR A 169 10.09 21.35 6.24
N GLY A 170 10.40 20.68 5.13
CA GLY A 170 11.19 21.18 4.01
C GLY A 170 12.69 20.99 4.18
N LYS A 171 13.14 20.30 5.24
CA LYS A 171 14.55 20.00 5.45
C LYS A 171 15.01 18.95 4.44
N MET A 172 16.13 19.21 3.76
CA MET A 172 16.79 18.24 2.90
C MET A 172 17.29 17.05 3.73
N MET A 173 16.93 15.85 3.29
CA MET A 173 17.42 14.61 3.87
C MET A 173 18.76 14.22 3.24
N SER A 174 19.64 13.62 4.02
CA SER A 174 20.95 13.08 3.60
C SER A 174 21.23 11.83 4.42
N ASP A 175 21.95 10.87 3.83
CA ASP A 175 22.18 9.54 4.39
C ASP A 175 20.88 8.93 4.95
N TYR A 176 19.85 8.90 4.09
CA TYR A 176 18.48 8.67 4.52
C TYR A 176 17.70 7.83 3.52
N VAL A 177 16.90 6.89 4.03
CA VAL A 177 15.92 6.14 3.24
C VAL A 177 14.57 6.83 3.35
N THR A 178 14.06 7.30 2.22
CA THR A 178 12.80 8.03 2.13
C THR A 178 11.60 7.14 2.45
N PRO A 179 10.43 7.70 2.85
CA PRO A 179 9.24 6.91 3.17
C PRO A 179 8.75 6.02 2.01
N ASP A 180 9.08 6.38 0.77
CA ASP A 180 8.78 5.61 -0.45
C ASP A 180 9.93 4.66 -0.88
N GLY A 181 10.97 4.53 -0.05
CA GLY A 181 11.96 3.46 -0.13
C GLY A 181 13.19 3.73 -0.99
N TYR A 182 13.43 4.96 -1.42
CA TYR A 182 14.67 5.33 -2.12
C TYR A 182 15.69 5.89 -1.14
N TYR A 183 16.98 5.78 -1.49
CA TYR A 183 18.05 6.30 -0.66
C TYR A 183 18.63 7.59 -1.25
N VAL A 184 18.87 8.56 -0.38
CA VAL A 184 19.67 9.75 -0.68
C VAL A 184 21.00 9.64 0.07
N ASP A 185 22.11 9.91 -0.62
CA ASP A 185 23.46 9.78 -0.07
C ASP A 185 23.81 10.86 0.97
N GLU A 186 25.04 10.84 1.48
CA GLU A 186 25.53 11.83 2.46
C GLU A 186 25.48 13.29 1.96
N THR A 187 25.38 13.49 0.65
CA THR A 187 25.21 14.81 0.02
C THR A 187 23.74 15.17 -0.21
N GLY A 188 22.82 14.27 0.09
CA GLY A 188 21.37 14.40 -0.11
C GLY A 188 20.89 14.02 -1.51
N LYS A 189 21.80 13.59 -2.39
CA LYS A 189 21.46 13.20 -3.76
C LYS A 189 20.85 11.81 -3.76
N TYR A 190 19.75 11.66 -4.47
CA TYR A 190 19.28 10.35 -4.91
C TYR A 190 20.39 9.66 -5.66
N VAL A 191 20.72 8.47 -5.20
CA VAL A 191 21.60 7.55 -5.91
C VAL A 191 20.75 6.39 -6.40
N ASP A 192 20.86 6.10 -7.69
CA ASP A 192 20.37 4.84 -8.23
C ASP A 192 21.37 3.71 -7.93
N GLU A 193 21.10 2.51 -8.43
CA GLU A 193 21.85 1.27 -8.16
C GLU A 193 23.36 1.30 -8.50
N PHE A 194 23.95 2.42 -8.95
CA PHE A 194 25.35 2.50 -9.38
C PHE A 194 26.28 3.43 -8.57
N GLY A 195 25.86 3.94 -7.40
CA GLY A 195 26.62 4.96 -6.66
C GLY A 195 27.51 4.55 -5.46
N GLN A 196 27.25 3.39 -4.81
CA GLN A 196 28.03 2.69 -3.75
C GLN A 196 28.44 3.49 -2.48
N LYS A 197 28.22 3.01 -1.25
CA LYS A 197 28.64 1.69 -0.71
C LYS A 197 27.48 0.75 -0.35
N GLN A 198 27.33 -0.31 -1.13
CA GLN A 198 27.01 -1.62 -0.59
C GLN A 198 28.29 -2.20 0.02
N ALA A 199 28.25 -2.49 1.31
CA ALA A 199 29.03 -3.59 1.86
C ALA A 199 28.05 -4.73 2.12
N GLY A 200 28.00 -5.69 1.20
CA GLY A 200 27.22 -6.92 1.31
C GLY A 200 26.13 -7.00 0.26
N ASP A 201 26.04 -8.19 -0.33
CA ASP A 201 25.22 -8.58 -1.48
C ASP A 201 23.72 -8.70 -1.10
N GLY A 202 23.27 -7.84 -0.18
CA GLY A 202 22.05 -8.00 0.60
C GLY A 202 21.02 -6.91 0.33
N PHE A 203 19.85 -7.37 -0.09
CA PHE A 203 18.55 -6.71 0.02
C PHE A 203 18.41 -5.78 1.26
N SER A 204 17.83 -4.60 1.08
CA SER A 204 17.51 -3.67 2.18
C SER A 204 16.20 -4.08 2.85
N TRP A 205 16.28 -4.45 4.13
CA TRP A 205 15.18 -4.80 5.03
C TRP A 205 15.28 -3.94 6.28
N ASN A 206 14.16 -3.42 6.78
CA ASN A 206 14.16 -2.76 8.09
C ASN A 206 14.05 -3.82 9.20
N LYS A 207 15.20 -4.16 9.79
CA LYS A 207 15.32 -5.10 10.90
C LYS A 207 14.78 -4.58 12.24
N ASP A 208 14.66 -3.26 12.37
CA ASP A 208 14.37 -2.55 13.62
C ASP A 208 12.87 -2.21 13.76
N ARG A 209 11.99 -2.93 13.04
CA ARG A 209 10.53 -2.79 13.25
C ARG A 209 10.16 -3.29 14.64
N SER A 210 9.57 -2.40 15.43
CA SER A 210 8.95 -2.71 16.72
C SER A 210 7.44 -2.82 16.56
N ALA A 211 6.99 -3.87 15.88
CA ALA A 211 5.60 -4.31 15.93
C ALA A 211 5.52 -5.55 16.84
N GLY A 212 4.50 -5.61 17.70
CA GLY A 212 4.30 -6.78 18.57
C GLY A 212 4.20 -8.05 17.74
N THR A 213 4.90 -9.10 18.15
CA THR A 213 4.85 -10.40 17.48
C THR A 213 3.42 -10.93 17.51
N GLY A 214 2.80 -11.09 16.34
CA GLY A 214 1.46 -11.64 16.21
C GLY A 214 1.45 -13.16 16.09
N GLN A 215 0.33 -13.80 16.46
CA GLN A 215 0.09 -15.22 16.22
C GLN A 215 -0.58 -15.41 14.85
N ILE A 216 -0.28 -16.52 14.17
CA ILE A 216 -1.07 -16.96 13.02
C ILE A 216 -2.53 -17.15 13.47
N SER A 217 -3.46 -16.86 12.58
CA SER A 217 -4.90 -16.87 12.85
C SER A 217 -5.46 -18.22 13.29
N GLY A 218 -4.77 -19.31 12.93
CA GLY A 218 -5.27 -20.67 13.11
C GLY A 218 -6.37 -21.07 12.12
N LEU A 219 -6.69 -20.21 11.14
CA LEU A 219 -7.62 -20.53 10.06
C LEU A 219 -6.95 -21.45 9.04
N GLU A 220 -7.70 -22.44 8.57
CA GLU A 220 -7.26 -23.34 7.50
C GLU A 220 -8.22 -23.27 6.33
N ILE A 221 -7.69 -23.06 5.13
CA ILE A 221 -8.45 -22.94 3.89
C ILE A 221 -7.81 -23.89 2.88
N ALA A 222 -8.62 -24.73 2.25
CA ALA A 222 -8.15 -25.69 1.25
C ALA A 222 -6.95 -26.56 1.72
N GLY A 223 -6.92 -26.93 3.01
CA GLY A 223 -5.85 -27.76 3.58
C GLY A 223 -4.56 -27.00 3.94
N MET A 224 -4.57 -25.66 3.93
CA MET A 224 -3.40 -24.82 4.19
C MET A 224 -3.75 -23.68 5.16
N PRO A 225 -2.82 -23.19 6.00
CA PRO A 225 -3.03 -21.99 6.80
C PRO A 225 -3.45 -20.80 5.94
N ALA A 226 -4.37 -19.95 6.41
CA ALA A 226 -4.84 -18.79 5.65
C ALA A 226 -3.68 -17.84 5.22
N GLU A 227 -2.66 -17.68 6.06
CA GLU A 227 -1.45 -16.89 5.80
C GLU A 227 -0.69 -17.35 4.55
N PHE A 228 -0.80 -18.65 4.18
CA PHE A 228 -0.20 -19.20 2.97
C PHE A 228 -0.63 -18.45 1.71
N PHE A 229 -1.89 -18.02 1.67
CA PHE A 229 -2.48 -17.39 0.49
C PHE A 229 -2.31 -15.88 0.47
N MET A 230 -2.08 -15.26 1.64
CA MET A 230 -2.18 -13.80 1.78
C MET A 230 -1.23 -13.04 0.85
N LEU A 231 0.02 -13.47 0.69
CA LEU A 231 0.95 -12.80 -0.24
C LEU A 231 0.54 -12.87 -1.72
N SER A 232 -0.32 -13.82 -2.08
CA SER A 232 -0.82 -13.98 -3.45
C SER A 232 -2.09 -13.18 -3.72
N ILE A 233 -2.77 -12.70 -2.67
CA ILE A 233 -4.07 -12.03 -2.77
C ILE A 233 -4.10 -10.66 -2.07
N ALA A 234 -3.04 -10.25 -1.35
CA ALA A 234 -3.03 -9.06 -0.50
C ALA A 234 -3.21 -7.75 -1.27
N GLY A 235 -2.74 -7.63 -2.52
CA GLY A 235 -2.89 -6.41 -3.30
C GLY A 235 -4.32 -6.19 -3.82
N GLU A 236 -5.02 -7.29 -4.10
CA GLU A 236 -6.27 -7.32 -4.84
C GLU A 236 -7.48 -7.59 -3.93
N THR A 237 -7.25 -8.17 -2.74
CA THR A 237 -8.31 -8.63 -1.83
C THR A 237 -8.07 -8.35 -0.35
N SER A 238 -6.95 -7.72 0.05
CA SER A 238 -6.80 -7.39 1.47
C SER A 238 -7.89 -6.38 1.89
N GLY A 239 -8.57 -6.66 3.00
CA GLY A 239 -9.75 -5.90 3.44
C GLY A 239 -11.04 -6.16 2.65
N MET A 240 -11.07 -7.18 1.79
CA MET A 240 -12.25 -7.53 1.00
C MET A 240 -13.36 -8.14 1.86
N SER A 241 -14.60 -7.80 1.51
CA SER A 241 -15.84 -8.47 1.94
C SER A 241 -16.74 -8.62 0.71
N ASN A 242 -17.79 -9.47 0.78
CA ASN A 242 -18.79 -9.60 -0.30
C ASN A 242 -19.28 -8.26 -0.89
N ALA A 243 -19.41 -7.21 -0.07
CA ALA A 243 -19.94 -5.92 -0.50
C ALA A 243 -18.97 -5.11 -1.39
N ASN A 244 -17.66 -5.37 -1.32
CA ASN A 244 -16.62 -4.54 -1.95
C ASN A 244 -15.61 -5.35 -2.79
N ALA A 245 -15.92 -6.60 -3.15
CA ALA A 245 -14.99 -7.46 -3.87
C ALA A 245 -14.73 -6.95 -5.31
N PRO A 246 -13.48 -6.53 -5.65
CA PRO A 246 -13.13 -6.18 -7.02
C PRO A 246 -13.01 -7.46 -7.86
N ILE A 247 -14.16 -7.93 -8.35
CA ILE A 247 -14.27 -9.23 -9.03
C ILE A 247 -13.85 -9.18 -10.50
N SER A 248 -13.53 -8.00 -11.02
CA SER A 248 -12.90 -7.83 -12.34
C SER A 248 -11.71 -6.89 -12.25
N GLY A 249 -10.56 -7.30 -12.76
CA GLY A 249 -9.33 -6.50 -12.78
C GLY A 249 -8.59 -6.58 -14.12
N ASP A 250 -7.39 -6.01 -14.15
CA ASP A 250 -6.49 -5.99 -15.31
C ASP A 250 -7.12 -5.51 -16.62
N SER A 251 -7.96 -4.47 -16.53
CA SER A 251 -8.74 -3.95 -17.68
C SER A 251 -9.67 -5.02 -18.29
N GLY A 252 -10.37 -5.73 -17.39
CA GLY A 252 -11.36 -6.76 -17.69
C GLY A 252 -10.77 -8.09 -18.16
N ARG A 253 -9.52 -8.38 -17.79
CA ARG A 253 -8.85 -9.64 -18.14
C ARG A 253 -8.93 -10.67 -17.02
N ALA A 254 -8.97 -10.21 -15.78
CA ALA A 254 -8.87 -11.05 -14.59
C ALA A 254 -10.17 -11.04 -13.80
N TYR A 255 -10.51 -12.17 -13.15
CA TYR A 255 -11.76 -12.35 -12.42
C TYR A 255 -11.60 -13.02 -11.05
N GLY A 256 -12.51 -12.68 -10.13
CA GLY A 256 -12.57 -13.28 -8.79
C GLY A 256 -11.51 -12.75 -7.82
N ALA A 257 -11.52 -13.29 -6.61
CA ALA A 257 -10.58 -12.93 -5.54
C ALA A 257 -9.12 -13.21 -5.94
N CYS A 258 -8.90 -14.30 -6.67
CA CYS A 258 -7.56 -14.70 -7.11
C CYS A 258 -7.15 -14.09 -8.45
N GLN A 259 -7.96 -13.19 -9.04
CA GLN A 259 -7.69 -12.52 -10.31
C GLN A 259 -7.30 -13.48 -11.45
N PHE A 260 -8.12 -14.52 -11.68
CA PHE A 260 -7.90 -15.47 -12.75
C PHE A 260 -8.01 -14.80 -14.12
N ASP A 261 -6.92 -14.78 -14.86
CA ASP A 261 -6.81 -14.18 -16.17
C ASP A 261 -7.37 -15.11 -17.25
N TYR A 262 -8.23 -14.56 -18.12
CA TYR A 262 -8.84 -15.32 -19.22
C TYR A 262 -7.83 -16.00 -20.14
N ARG A 263 -6.59 -15.52 -20.20
CA ARG A 263 -5.51 -16.05 -21.03
C ARG A 263 -4.85 -17.30 -20.46
N TYR A 264 -4.95 -17.54 -19.15
CA TYR A 264 -4.07 -18.49 -18.47
C TYR A 264 -4.79 -19.49 -17.57
N ASP A 265 -5.76 -19.05 -16.78
CA ASP A 265 -6.28 -19.88 -15.69
C ASP A 265 -7.78 -19.75 -15.42
N LEU A 266 -8.46 -18.71 -15.93
CA LEU A 266 -9.90 -18.53 -15.72
C LEU A 266 -10.74 -19.73 -16.18
N VAL A 267 -10.49 -20.25 -17.39
CA VAL A 267 -11.32 -21.34 -17.93
C VAL A 267 -11.07 -22.63 -17.17
N ASP A 268 -9.82 -22.89 -16.80
CA ASP A 268 -9.45 -24.06 -16.01
C ASP A 268 -10.05 -23.99 -14.60
N PHE A 269 -10.07 -22.80 -13.98
CA PHE A 269 -10.79 -22.57 -12.74
C PHE A 269 -12.29 -22.80 -12.89
N MET A 270 -12.94 -22.25 -13.93
CA MET A 270 -14.38 -22.45 -14.15
C MET A 270 -14.74 -23.93 -14.29
N ARG A 271 -13.93 -24.71 -15.02
CA ARG A 271 -14.11 -26.17 -15.15
C ARG A 271 -13.90 -26.90 -13.82
N PHE A 272 -12.87 -26.51 -13.05
CA PHE A 272 -12.60 -27.08 -11.73
C PHE A 272 -13.76 -26.81 -10.76
N ALA A 273 -14.15 -25.55 -10.61
CA ALA A 273 -15.17 -25.09 -9.68
C ALA A 273 -16.55 -25.67 -10.03
N TYR A 274 -16.95 -25.63 -11.31
CA TYR A 274 -18.23 -26.19 -11.75
C TYR A 274 -18.31 -27.71 -11.56
N LYS A 275 -17.22 -28.43 -11.84
CA LYS A 275 -17.17 -29.88 -11.62
C LYS A 275 -17.32 -30.23 -10.15
N LYS A 276 -16.73 -29.41 -9.26
CA LYS A 276 -16.72 -29.66 -7.82
C LYS A 276 -18.06 -29.27 -7.17
N HIS A 277 -18.56 -28.07 -7.48
CA HIS A 277 -19.77 -27.50 -6.89
C HIS A 277 -20.65 -26.86 -7.99
N PRO A 278 -21.35 -27.66 -8.82
CA PRO A 278 -22.16 -27.14 -9.92
C PRO A 278 -23.31 -26.22 -9.46
N ASP A 279 -23.88 -26.51 -8.27
CA ASP A 279 -24.97 -25.73 -7.68
C ASP A 279 -24.52 -24.35 -7.17
N LEU A 280 -23.24 -24.22 -6.78
CA LEU A 280 -22.64 -22.94 -6.38
C LEU A 280 -22.20 -22.10 -7.58
N TRP A 281 -21.80 -22.76 -8.67
CA TRP A 281 -21.23 -22.13 -9.86
C TRP A 281 -22.09 -22.24 -11.14
N PRO A 282 -23.44 -22.15 -11.09
CA PRO A 282 -24.28 -22.38 -12.28
C PRO A 282 -24.00 -21.39 -13.41
N GLY A 283 -23.51 -20.18 -13.08
CA GLY A 283 -23.11 -19.17 -14.06
C GLY A 283 -21.93 -19.56 -14.96
N PHE A 284 -21.16 -20.61 -14.61
CA PHE A 284 -20.00 -21.06 -15.38
C PHE A 284 -20.33 -22.03 -16.51
N GLU A 285 -21.48 -22.72 -16.48
CA GLU A 285 -21.83 -23.79 -17.42
C GLU A 285 -21.60 -23.40 -18.89
N LYS A 286 -22.10 -22.21 -19.28
CA LYS A 286 -22.01 -21.69 -20.64
C LYS A 286 -20.62 -21.22 -21.06
N TYR A 287 -19.61 -21.31 -20.19
CA TYR A 287 -18.24 -20.91 -20.51
C TYR A 287 -17.27 -22.08 -20.57
N LEU A 288 -17.70 -23.28 -20.17
CA LEU A 288 -16.82 -24.45 -20.06
C LEU A 288 -16.26 -24.93 -21.41
N GLN A 289 -16.95 -24.59 -22.50
CA GLN A 289 -16.54 -24.92 -23.87
C GLN A 289 -15.50 -23.95 -24.47
N TYR A 290 -15.20 -22.82 -23.82
CA TYR A 290 -14.16 -21.92 -24.32
C TYR A 290 -12.77 -22.44 -23.98
N GLU A 291 -11.74 -21.84 -24.59
CA GLU A 291 -10.34 -22.10 -24.26
C GLU A 291 -9.68 -20.87 -23.65
N ASN A 292 -8.57 -21.08 -22.95
CA ASN A 292 -7.74 -20.00 -22.43
C ASN A 292 -7.31 -19.06 -23.57
N GLY A 293 -7.51 -17.76 -23.39
CA GLY A 293 -7.20 -16.71 -24.36
C GLY A 293 -8.35 -16.33 -25.29
N ASP A 294 -9.54 -16.91 -25.14
CA ASP A 294 -10.70 -16.51 -25.93
C ASP A 294 -11.15 -15.08 -25.58
N GLU A 295 -11.02 -14.15 -26.54
CA GLU A 295 -11.33 -12.73 -26.34
C GLU A 295 -12.79 -12.45 -25.94
N ARG A 296 -13.72 -13.40 -26.14
CA ARG A 296 -15.13 -13.26 -25.69
C ARG A 296 -15.25 -13.30 -24.16
N LEU A 297 -14.23 -13.81 -23.48
CA LEU A 297 -14.17 -13.83 -22.02
C LEU A 297 -13.70 -12.48 -21.45
N ARG A 298 -12.99 -11.66 -22.24
CA ARG A 298 -12.51 -10.36 -21.81
C ARG A 298 -13.66 -9.35 -21.68
N ASN A 299 -13.63 -8.55 -20.61
CA ASN A 299 -14.68 -7.58 -20.25
C ASN A 299 -16.09 -8.21 -20.09
N ASN A 300 -16.18 -9.52 -19.90
CA ASN A 300 -17.44 -10.22 -19.75
C ASN A 300 -17.98 -10.04 -18.33
N THR A 301 -18.89 -9.08 -18.14
CA THR A 301 -19.45 -8.74 -16.82
C THR A 301 -20.28 -9.87 -16.21
N ASN A 302 -20.81 -10.78 -17.02
CA ASN A 302 -21.57 -11.92 -16.52
C ASN A 302 -20.70 -12.95 -15.81
N ILE A 303 -19.42 -13.07 -16.17
CA ILE A 303 -18.47 -13.90 -15.43
C ILE A 303 -18.29 -13.32 -14.03
N GLY A 304 -18.06 -12.01 -13.91
CA GLY A 304 -17.97 -11.36 -12.61
C GLY A 304 -19.24 -11.49 -11.76
N LYS A 305 -20.42 -11.39 -12.38
CA LYS A 305 -21.70 -11.66 -11.68
C LYS A 305 -21.80 -13.09 -11.16
N ALA A 306 -21.21 -14.08 -11.83
CA ALA A 306 -21.19 -15.46 -11.36
C ALA A 306 -20.36 -15.60 -10.07
N PHE A 307 -19.21 -14.94 -9.98
CA PHE A 307 -18.42 -14.88 -8.75
C PHE A 307 -19.16 -14.18 -7.60
N LEU A 308 -19.78 -13.02 -7.86
CA LEU A 308 -20.60 -12.32 -6.86
C LEU A 308 -21.74 -13.22 -6.35
N SER A 309 -22.46 -13.86 -7.26
CA SER A 309 -23.56 -14.77 -6.90
C SER A 309 -23.08 -15.95 -6.06
N ALA A 310 -21.92 -16.54 -6.38
CA ALA A 310 -21.35 -17.62 -5.58
C ALA A 310 -20.94 -17.14 -4.18
N MET A 311 -20.32 -15.96 -4.08
CA MET A 311 -19.97 -15.34 -2.80
C MET A 311 -21.20 -15.04 -1.93
N ASP A 312 -22.31 -14.61 -2.53
CA ASP A 312 -23.57 -14.33 -1.82
C ASP A 312 -24.28 -15.61 -1.34
N VAL A 313 -24.15 -16.72 -2.07
CA VAL A 313 -24.74 -18.00 -1.70
C VAL A 313 -23.94 -18.69 -0.60
N ASP A 314 -22.64 -18.85 -0.80
CA ASP A 314 -21.72 -19.48 0.14
C ASP A 314 -20.31 -18.93 -0.06
N TYR A 315 -19.97 -17.91 0.72
CA TYR A 315 -18.67 -17.26 0.65
C TYR A 315 -17.51 -18.22 0.93
N GLU A 316 -17.67 -19.06 1.97
CA GLU A 316 -16.60 -19.93 2.43
C GLU A 316 -16.24 -20.95 1.36
N THR A 317 -17.24 -21.62 0.78
CA THR A 317 -17.02 -22.58 -0.30
C THR A 317 -16.51 -21.87 -1.55
N CYS A 318 -17.05 -20.69 -1.89
CA CYS A 318 -16.61 -19.90 -3.04
C CYS A 318 -15.13 -19.48 -2.94
N MET A 319 -14.69 -19.00 -1.78
CA MET A 319 -13.30 -18.64 -1.54
C MET A 319 -12.40 -19.88 -1.48
N THR A 320 -12.86 -20.95 -0.85
CA THR A 320 -12.13 -22.22 -0.77
C THR A 320 -11.86 -22.80 -2.16
N ASP A 321 -12.84 -22.80 -3.06
CA ASP A 321 -12.66 -23.30 -4.43
C ASP A 321 -11.59 -22.48 -5.19
N GLN A 322 -11.60 -21.16 -5.05
CA GLN A 322 -10.61 -20.28 -5.70
C GLN A 322 -9.20 -20.54 -5.17
N LEU A 323 -9.03 -20.57 -3.85
CA LEU A 323 -7.74 -20.75 -3.20
C LEU A 323 -7.19 -22.18 -3.36
N GLU A 324 -8.07 -23.19 -3.34
CA GLU A 324 -7.68 -24.57 -3.62
C GLU A 324 -7.18 -24.74 -5.05
N PHE A 325 -7.86 -24.13 -6.02
CA PHE A 325 -7.40 -24.16 -7.41
C PHE A 325 -6.02 -23.50 -7.54
N VAL A 326 -5.80 -22.34 -6.92
CA VAL A 326 -4.48 -21.68 -6.87
C VAL A 326 -3.42 -22.61 -6.29
N ARG A 327 -3.70 -23.27 -5.16
CA ARG A 327 -2.79 -24.24 -4.54
C ARG A 327 -2.46 -25.40 -5.49
N ILE A 328 -3.47 -26.07 -6.05
CA ILE A 328 -3.26 -27.23 -6.93
C ILE A 328 -2.46 -26.82 -8.18
N ARG A 329 -2.80 -25.66 -8.77
CA ARG A 329 -2.22 -25.16 -10.02
C ARG A 329 -0.76 -24.73 -9.86
N TYR A 330 -0.45 -24.04 -8.76
CA TYR A 330 0.82 -23.30 -8.61
C TYR A 330 1.71 -23.80 -7.46
N TRP A 331 1.23 -24.69 -6.58
CA TRP A 331 1.96 -25.16 -5.40
C TRP A 331 2.22 -26.66 -5.38
N ASP A 332 1.21 -27.52 -5.49
CA ASP A 332 1.38 -28.93 -5.10
C ASP A 332 2.50 -29.65 -5.87
N SER A 333 2.53 -29.51 -7.20
CA SER A 333 3.59 -30.08 -8.03
C SER A 333 4.95 -29.40 -7.81
N PHE A 334 4.94 -28.09 -7.56
CA PHE A 334 6.13 -27.31 -7.27
C PHE A 334 6.78 -27.76 -5.96
N GLN A 335 5.99 -27.83 -4.89
CA GLN A 335 6.42 -28.24 -3.56
C GLN A 335 7.03 -29.65 -3.60
N LYS A 336 6.38 -30.58 -4.31
CA LYS A 336 6.93 -31.93 -4.49
C LYS A 336 8.30 -31.92 -5.16
N GLN A 337 8.49 -31.11 -6.20
CA GLN A 337 9.78 -30.99 -6.88
C GLN A 337 10.86 -30.39 -5.98
N MET A 338 10.54 -29.33 -5.25
CA MET A 338 11.45 -28.70 -4.29
C MET A 338 11.83 -29.67 -3.15
N ASN A 339 10.86 -30.40 -2.60
CA ASN A 339 11.10 -31.37 -1.53
C ASN A 339 11.96 -32.56 -1.99
N ASN A 340 11.73 -33.04 -3.21
CA ASN A 340 12.59 -34.07 -3.82
C ASN A 340 14.03 -33.58 -4.02
N ALA A 341 14.24 -32.26 -4.13
CA ALA A 341 15.56 -31.63 -4.19
C ALA A 341 16.14 -31.28 -2.80
N GLY A 342 15.48 -31.69 -1.72
CA GLY A 342 15.99 -31.57 -0.34
C GLY A 342 15.52 -30.33 0.43
N PHE A 343 14.71 -29.45 -0.15
CA PHE A 343 14.31 -28.18 0.49
C PHE A 343 13.34 -28.32 1.68
N ASP A 344 12.66 -29.47 1.77
CA ASP A 344 11.65 -29.81 2.78
C ASP A 344 10.72 -28.63 3.18
N LEU A 345 10.03 -28.07 2.19
CA LEU A 345 9.14 -26.93 2.36
C LEU A 345 7.99 -27.18 3.35
N ASN A 346 7.69 -28.45 3.68
CA ASN A 346 6.70 -28.78 4.71
C ASN A 346 7.18 -28.45 6.12
N ALA A 347 8.49 -28.52 6.37
CA ALA A 347 9.10 -28.16 7.64
C ALA A 347 9.44 -26.66 7.75
N ARG A 348 9.38 -25.94 6.62
CA ARG A 348 9.72 -24.51 6.54
C ARG A 348 8.57 -23.61 7.02
N PRO A 349 8.86 -22.41 7.57
CA PRO A 349 7.84 -21.46 8.00
C PRO A 349 6.85 -21.11 6.89
N ILE A 350 5.61 -20.80 7.28
CA ILE A 350 4.55 -20.46 6.33
C ILE A 350 4.90 -19.27 5.44
N ALA A 351 5.71 -18.33 5.95
CA ALA A 351 6.21 -17.18 5.19
C ALA A 351 7.04 -17.58 3.97
N VAL A 352 7.88 -18.62 4.09
CA VAL A 352 8.67 -19.16 2.97
C VAL A 352 7.73 -19.76 1.93
N GLN A 353 6.75 -20.55 2.37
CA GLN A 353 5.78 -21.19 1.50
C GLN A 353 4.92 -20.16 0.76
N ALA A 354 4.41 -19.15 1.47
CA ALA A 354 3.62 -18.04 0.92
C ALA A 354 4.43 -17.21 -0.10
N ALA A 355 5.72 -16.96 0.17
CA ALA A 355 6.58 -16.23 -0.76
C ALA A 355 6.75 -16.98 -2.08
N PHE A 356 6.99 -18.31 -2.03
CA PHE A 356 7.04 -19.13 -3.23
C PHE A 356 5.70 -19.15 -3.98
N LEU A 357 4.57 -19.34 -3.29
CA LEU A 357 3.25 -19.32 -3.91
C LEU A 357 3.02 -18.00 -4.66
N SER A 358 3.28 -16.87 -4.00
CA SER A 358 3.12 -15.53 -4.58
C SER A 358 3.94 -15.36 -5.87
N VAL A 359 5.20 -15.82 -5.87
CA VAL A 359 6.03 -15.79 -7.08
C VAL A 359 5.52 -16.75 -8.15
N ASN A 360 5.08 -17.95 -7.78
CA ASN A 360 4.56 -18.95 -8.71
C ASN A 360 3.27 -18.49 -9.40
N VAL A 361 2.37 -17.82 -8.68
CA VAL A 361 1.16 -17.20 -9.27
C VAL A 361 1.57 -16.11 -10.26
N ASN A 362 2.56 -15.29 -9.90
CA ASN A 362 3.00 -14.16 -10.72
C ASN A 362 3.78 -14.57 -11.99
N CYS A 363 4.59 -15.63 -11.90
CA CYS A 363 5.59 -15.99 -12.91
C CYS A 363 5.49 -17.44 -13.42
N GLY A 364 4.50 -18.20 -12.97
CA GLY A 364 4.42 -19.64 -13.19
C GLY A 364 5.31 -20.43 -12.24
N ALA A 365 4.92 -21.67 -11.96
CA ALA A 365 5.63 -22.58 -11.08
C ALA A 365 6.87 -23.20 -11.76
N GLN A 366 8.04 -22.57 -11.60
CA GLN A 366 9.30 -22.96 -12.25
C GLN A 366 10.33 -23.47 -11.22
N ALA A 367 10.07 -24.66 -10.65
CA ALA A 367 10.88 -25.26 -9.58
C ALA A 367 12.36 -25.42 -9.95
N ASP A 368 12.66 -25.80 -11.20
CA ASP A 368 14.01 -25.99 -11.72
C ASP A 368 14.88 -24.72 -11.57
N LYS A 369 14.28 -23.54 -11.77
CA LYS A 369 14.99 -22.26 -11.64
C LYS A 369 15.37 -21.95 -10.20
N PHE A 370 14.50 -22.27 -9.25
CA PHE A 370 14.81 -22.11 -7.84
C PHE A 370 15.83 -23.15 -7.39
N ILE A 371 15.64 -24.43 -7.70
CA ILE A 371 16.60 -25.51 -7.34
C ILE A 371 18.03 -25.18 -7.82
N ALA A 372 18.16 -24.58 -9.00
CA ALA A 372 19.48 -24.18 -9.53
C ALA A 372 20.09 -22.93 -8.85
N ALA A 373 19.28 -22.10 -8.18
CA ALA A 373 19.68 -20.78 -7.70
C ALA A 373 19.86 -20.68 -6.17
N MET A 374 19.45 -21.69 -5.40
CA MET A 374 19.51 -21.69 -3.93
C MET A 374 19.94 -23.06 -3.39
N SER A 375 20.33 -23.09 -2.11
CA SER A 375 20.66 -24.33 -1.41
C SER A 375 19.60 -24.67 -0.35
N PRO A 376 19.30 -25.97 -0.13
CA PRO A 376 18.41 -26.41 0.94
C PRO A 376 18.87 -26.02 2.35
N GLU A 377 20.14 -25.70 2.56
CA GLU A 377 20.72 -25.36 3.87
C GLU A 377 20.57 -23.88 4.23
N MET A 378 20.06 -23.05 3.31
CA MET A 378 19.86 -21.63 3.55
C MET A 378 18.86 -21.39 4.70
N SER A 379 19.12 -20.34 5.48
CA SER A 379 18.14 -19.81 6.46
C SER A 379 16.87 -19.34 5.77
N ASP A 380 15.73 -19.34 6.47
CA ASP A 380 14.44 -18.93 5.92
C ASP A 380 14.43 -17.49 5.38
N GLU A 381 15.06 -16.56 6.11
CA GLU A 381 15.21 -15.17 5.65
C GLU A 381 15.99 -15.10 4.33
N ALA A 382 17.15 -15.75 4.26
CA ALA A 382 17.97 -15.78 3.05
C ALA A 382 17.22 -16.44 1.88
N MET A 383 16.41 -17.47 2.16
CA MET A 383 15.58 -18.12 1.15
C MET A 383 14.49 -17.17 0.62
N ILE A 384 13.76 -16.46 1.49
CA ILE A 384 12.76 -15.46 1.09
C ILE A 384 13.39 -14.38 0.20
N ARG A 385 14.55 -13.84 0.61
CA ARG A 385 15.30 -12.87 -0.20
C ARG A 385 15.66 -13.45 -1.57
N LYS A 386 16.15 -14.69 -1.62
CA LYS A 386 16.54 -15.36 -2.86
C LYS A 386 15.35 -15.67 -3.77
N ILE A 387 14.18 -15.99 -3.22
CA ILE A 387 12.93 -16.19 -3.98
C ILE A 387 12.62 -14.93 -4.81
N TYR A 388 12.66 -13.76 -4.17
CA TYR A 388 12.35 -12.50 -4.84
C TYR A 388 13.47 -11.99 -5.74
N GLU A 389 14.73 -12.32 -5.43
CA GLU A 389 15.86 -12.13 -6.35
C GLU A 389 15.64 -12.92 -7.64
N VAL A 390 15.33 -14.22 -7.54
CA VAL A 390 15.04 -15.09 -8.69
C VAL A 390 13.83 -14.59 -9.48
N ARG A 391 12.77 -14.10 -8.81
CA ARG A 391 11.63 -13.45 -9.48
C ARG A 391 12.09 -12.24 -10.32
N ASN A 392 12.87 -11.34 -9.72
CA ASN A 392 13.24 -10.06 -10.33
C ASN A 392 14.34 -10.19 -11.42
N THR A 393 15.07 -11.30 -11.42
CA THR A 393 16.19 -11.55 -12.33
C THR A 393 15.85 -12.64 -13.35
N THR A 394 15.80 -13.89 -12.90
CA THR A 394 15.66 -15.10 -13.73
C THR A 394 14.25 -15.26 -14.30
N LEU A 395 13.21 -15.02 -13.50
CA LEU A 395 11.81 -15.22 -13.92
C LEU A 395 11.16 -13.95 -14.48
N ALA A 396 11.87 -12.82 -14.46
CA ALA A 396 11.42 -11.56 -15.03
C ALA A 396 11.37 -11.66 -16.56
N ALA A 397 10.31 -12.26 -17.10
CA ALA A 397 10.01 -12.27 -18.52
C ALA A 397 9.50 -10.89 -18.96
N GLN A 398 10.09 -10.39 -20.06
CA GLN A 398 9.80 -9.24 -20.94
C GLN A 398 8.92 -8.07 -20.43
N LYS A 399 9.37 -6.85 -20.75
CA LYS A 399 8.83 -5.54 -20.33
C LYS A 399 7.30 -5.49 -20.07
N VAL A 400 6.92 -4.93 -18.92
CA VAL A 400 5.57 -4.41 -18.67
C VAL A 400 5.53 -2.96 -19.19
N GLY A 401 5.02 -2.77 -20.40
CA GLY A 401 5.11 -1.48 -21.09
C GLY A 401 6.56 -1.13 -21.46
N SER A 402 7.07 0.01 -21.01
CA SER A 402 8.47 0.42 -21.22
C SER A 402 9.44 -0.11 -20.16
N LYS A 403 8.94 -0.61 -19.02
CA LYS A 403 9.74 -1.01 -17.85
C LYS A 403 9.84 -2.53 -17.74
N LYS A 404 11.00 -3.06 -17.33
CA LYS A 404 11.19 -4.50 -17.10
C LYS A 404 10.35 -4.94 -15.88
N LYS A 405 9.65 -6.07 -15.97
CA LYS A 405 8.97 -6.68 -14.81
C LYS A 405 10.00 -6.93 -13.69
N GLY A 406 9.67 -6.61 -12.44
CA GLY A 406 10.59 -6.78 -11.31
C GLY A 406 11.45 -5.56 -10.93
N THR A 407 11.34 -4.42 -11.64
CA THR A 407 12.16 -3.23 -11.35
C THR A 407 11.43 -2.11 -10.59
N SER A 408 10.14 -2.24 -10.33
CA SER A 408 9.39 -1.25 -9.53
C SER A 408 9.64 -1.43 -8.03
N ALA A 409 9.36 -0.39 -7.24
CA ALA A 409 9.43 -0.44 -5.77
C ALA A 409 8.53 -1.55 -5.18
N ARG A 410 7.36 -1.81 -5.79
CA ARG A 410 6.48 -2.94 -5.44
C ARG A 410 7.24 -4.27 -5.43
N TYR A 411 7.95 -4.57 -6.51
CA TYR A 411 8.68 -5.83 -6.64
C TYR A 411 10.00 -5.83 -5.85
N ARG A 412 10.75 -4.73 -5.83
CA ARG A 412 12.06 -4.70 -5.18
C ARG A 412 12.01 -4.57 -3.66
N HIS A 413 10.92 -3.99 -3.11
CA HIS A 413 10.82 -3.68 -1.69
C HIS A 413 9.52 -4.15 -1.06
N ALA A 414 8.36 -3.73 -1.56
CA ALA A 414 7.10 -3.95 -0.86
C ALA A 414 6.74 -5.44 -0.70
N GLU A 415 6.64 -6.20 -1.79
CA GLU A 415 6.29 -7.64 -1.72
C GLU A 415 7.30 -8.46 -0.89
N PRO A 416 8.63 -8.29 -1.07
CA PRO A 416 9.60 -8.96 -0.20
C PRO A 416 9.52 -8.56 1.27
N GLN A 417 9.26 -7.28 1.58
CA GLN A 417 9.14 -6.81 2.96
C GLN A 417 7.95 -7.44 3.66
N ILE A 418 6.82 -7.64 2.98
CA ILE A 418 5.65 -8.31 3.57
C ILE A 418 5.99 -9.75 3.97
N ALA A 419 6.69 -10.49 3.11
CA ALA A 419 7.08 -11.86 3.42
C ALA A 419 8.03 -11.95 4.63
N LEU A 420 8.95 -10.99 4.77
CA LEU A 420 9.84 -10.91 5.92
C LEU A 420 9.12 -10.45 7.19
N ASP A 421 8.19 -9.51 7.08
CA ASP A 421 7.34 -9.12 8.20
C ASP A 421 6.47 -10.30 8.67
N LEU A 422 6.03 -11.17 7.76
CA LEU A 422 5.32 -12.40 8.10
C LEU A 422 6.23 -13.43 8.77
N LEU A 423 7.48 -13.57 8.28
CA LEU A 423 8.47 -14.47 8.89
C LEU A 423 8.78 -14.07 10.34
N TYR A 424 8.90 -12.77 10.61
CA TYR A 424 9.24 -12.23 11.92
C TYR A 424 8.01 -11.93 12.81
N GLY A 425 6.80 -12.17 12.30
CA GLY A 425 5.56 -11.94 13.04
C GLY A 425 5.21 -10.46 13.24
N TYR A 426 5.79 -9.55 12.45
CA TYR A 426 5.44 -8.12 12.45
C TYR A 426 4.10 -7.84 11.76
N VAL A 427 3.64 -8.75 10.91
CA VAL A 427 2.33 -8.70 10.25
C VAL A 427 1.57 -10.02 10.49
N THR A 428 0.26 -9.90 10.65
CA THR A 428 -0.71 -11.00 10.70
C THR A 428 -1.79 -10.77 9.66
N ILE A 429 -2.68 -11.74 9.44
CA ILE A 429 -3.79 -11.54 8.50
C ILE A 429 -4.67 -10.34 8.87
N ASP A 430 -4.81 -10.02 10.15
CA ASP A 430 -5.65 -8.92 10.64
C ASP A 430 -4.95 -7.54 10.59
N SER A 431 -3.66 -7.49 10.27
CA SER A 431 -2.90 -6.25 10.24
C SER A 431 -3.39 -5.29 9.15
N THR A 432 -3.21 -3.98 9.37
CA THR A 432 -3.42 -2.96 8.32
C THR A 432 -2.13 -2.15 8.13
N ILE A 433 -1.44 -2.34 7.00
CA ILE A 433 -0.12 -1.76 6.73
C ILE A 433 -0.02 -1.37 5.24
N SER A 434 0.37 -0.12 4.98
CA SER A 434 0.77 0.32 3.63
C SER A 434 2.28 0.14 3.46
N TYR A 435 2.68 -0.62 2.45
CA TYR A 435 4.09 -0.90 2.13
C TYR A 435 4.64 0.01 1.03
N GLY A 436 3.81 0.93 0.50
CA GLY A 436 4.16 1.81 -0.60
C GLY A 436 4.11 1.12 -1.98
N GLY A 437 4.28 1.90 -3.06
CA GLY A 437 4.28 1.36 -4.43
C GLY A 437 2.95 0.74 -4.88
N GLY A 438 1.83 1.12 -4.25
CA GLY A 438 0.50 0.55 -4.49
C GLY A 438 0.28 -0.82 -3.85
N VAL A 439 1.12 -1.20 -2.88
CA VAL A 439 0.97 -2.45 -2.12
C VAL A 439 0.51 -2.12 -0.70
N GLU A 440 -0.61 -2.71 -0.33
CA GLU A 440 -1.21 -2.56 0.98
C GLU A 440 -1.65 -3.93 1.48
N TRP A 441 -1.64 -4.09 2.80
CA TRP A 441 -2.25 -5.20 3.51
C TRP A 441 -3.34 -4.59 4.38
N ASN A 442 -4.60 -4.79 4.01
CA ASN A 442 -5.74 -4.09 4.60
C ASN A 442 -6.64 -5.01 5.45
N GLY A 443 -6.05 -5.87 6.27
CA GLY A 443 -6.78 -6.76 7.16
C GLY A 443 -7.31 -8.04 6.51
N ASN A 444 -7.96 -8.84 7.34
CA ASN A 444 -8.26 -10.24 7.08
C ASN A 444 -9.54 -10.41 6.24
N PRO A 445 -9.42 -10.86 4.98
CA PRO A 445 -10.57 -11.04 4.08
C PRO A 445 -11.47 -12.22 4.49
N PHE A 446 -11.04 -13.04 5.45
CA PHE A 446 -11.75 -14.23 5.91
C PHE A 446 -12.59 -13.97 7.16
N THR A 447 -12.36 -12.83 7.85
CA THR A 447 -13.02 -12.50 9.11
C THR A 447 -14.54 -12.54 8.97
N THR A 448 -15.23 -13.25 9.87
CA THR A 448 -16.70 -13.45 9.93
C THR A 448 -17.35 -14.24 8.78
N GLN A 449 -16.62 -14.56 7.72
CA GLN A 449 -17.18 -15.20 6.51
C GLN A 449 -16.59 -16.59 6.25
N ILE A 450 -15.40 -16.87 6.77
CA ILE A 450 -14.84 -18.23 6.85
C ILE A 450 -14.78 -18.62 8.33
N THR A 451 -15.48 -19.68 8.67
CA THR A 451 -15.62 -20.18 10.05
C THR A 451 -15.00 -21.57 10.23
N THR A 452 -14.52 -22.18 9.15
CA THR A 452 -13.83 -23.47 9.19
C THR A 452 -12.54 -23.37 10.00
N VAL A 453 -12.56 -24.12 11.10
CA VAL A 453 -11.38 -24.50 11.88
C VAL A 453 -11.59 -25.97 12.24
N PRO A 454 -10.79 -26.94 11.72
CA PRO A 454 -10.89 -28.27 12.32
C PRO A 454 -9.60 -29.10 12.46
N ALA A 455 -9.48 -29.65 13.67
CA ALA A 455 -8.73 -30.82 14.16
C ALA A 455 -7.18 -30.81 14.14
N ALA A 456 -6.65 -30.67 15.37
CA ALA A 456 -5.25 -30.81 15.80
C ALA A 456 -4.33 -29.61 15.50
N THR A 457 -4.19 -28.78 16.53
CA THR A 457 -3.20 -27.74 16.74
C THR A 457 -1.82 -28.16 16.24
N ARG A 458 -1.35 -27.58 15.14
CA ARG A 458 0.10 -27.52 14.84
C ARG A 458 0.66 -26.30 15.56
N VAL A 459 1.16 -26.51 16.77
CA VAL A 459 1.98 -25.52 17.47
C VAL A 459 3.32 -25.44 16.74
N LEU A 460 3.68 -24.27 16.22
CA LEU A 460 4.94 -24.02 15.51
C LEU A 460 5.80 -23.02 16.28
N TYR A 461 6.08 -23.27 17.56
CA TYR A 461 7.20 -22.63 18.26
C TYR A 461 7.70 -23.53 19.40
N GLU A 462 8.86 -24.15 19.20
CA GLU A 462 9.85 -24.34 20.27
C GLU A 462 11.18 -23.84 19.71
N LYS A 463 11.52 -22.59 20.06
CA LYS A 463 12.92 -22.18 20.12
C LYS A 463 13.23 -21.88 21.58
N GLU A 464 13.54 -22.91 22.36
CA GLU A 464 14.35 -22.72 23.55
C GLU A 464 15.83 -22.71 23.12
N GLU A 465 16.35 -21.53 22.80
CA GLU A 465 17.77 -21.27 23.02
C GLU A 465 17.90 -20.76 24.46
N THR A 466 17.99 -21.69 25.42
CA THR A 466 18.58 -21.36 26.71
C THR A 466 20.10 -21.33 26.52
N ALA A 467 20.62 -20.14 26.20
CA ALA A 467 22.03 -19.85 26.39
C ALA A 467 22.35 -20.07 27.88
N THR A 468 23.18 -21.07 28.18
CA THR A 468 23.80 -21.25 29.50
C THR A 468 25.10 -20.43 29.53
N PRO A 469 25.27 -19.46 30.45
CA PRO A 469 26.57 -18.91 30.76
C PRO A 469 27.03 -19.45 32.13
N SER A 470 27.83 -20.50 32.14
CA SER A 470 28.71 -20.93 33.25
C SER A 470 29.43 -22.19 32.74
N GLU A 471 30.75 -22.30 32.68
CA GLU A 471 31.67 -22.21 33.82
C GLU A 471 33.05 -21.72 33.35
N ALA A 472 33.50 -20.62 33.95
CA ALA A 472 34.93 -20.37 34.14
C ALA A 472 35.28 -20.85 35.56
N THR A 473 36.01 -21.96 35.67
CA THR A 473 36.63 -22.38 36.94
C THR A 473 38.08 -21.88 36.98
N PRO A 474 38.46 -21.04 37.96
CA PRO A 474 39.85 -20.88 38.34
C PRO A 474 40.19 -21.69 39.61
N SER A 475 41.35 -22.33 39.54
CA SER A 475 42.27 -22.76 40.62
C SER A 475 41.72 -23.51 41.86
N PHE A 476 42.20 -24.75 42.02
CA PHE A 476 42.41 -25.34 43.34
C PHE A 476 43.83 -25.02 43.82
N VAL A 477 43.90 -24.42 45.01
CA VAL A 477 45.07 -24.46 45.89
C VAL A 477 44.78 -25.52 46.95
N GLN A 478 45.53 -26.62 46.93
CA GLN A 478 46.24 -27.19 48.09
C GLN A 478 47.26 -28.21 47.61
#